data_AF-A0A6N7L4U8-F1
#
_entry.id   AF-A0A6N7L4U8-F1
#
_cell.length_a   1.000
_cell.length_b   1.000
_cell.length_c   1.000
_cell.angle_alpha   90.00
_cell.angle_beta   90.00
_cell.angle_gamma   90.00
#
_symmetry.space_group_name_H-M   'P 1'
#
loop_
_entity.id
_entity.type
_entity.pdbx_description
1 polymer ?
#
loop_
_entity_poly.entity_id
_entity_poly.type
_entity_poly.pdbx_seq_one_letter_code
_entity_poly.pdbx_strand_id
1 'polypeptide(L)'
;MTTRHPLPTRWAINVHPVANLAILTLLDGDGAHRDTGFHPLTAPDTTEHTVHTLDEITDPELRASAQRLIDTFYQRTAQAQANADAFGAAVPDQEHLIGRLRSDLLGSTIDFGIDDEALTVVLKLTAAGPTAGALLALVALWPRTTSPTSPADGVTQNLADDGTLTVTFDQRHAEKFLTWYRDQP
;
A
#
# COMPACT_ATOMS: atom_id res chain seq x y z
N MET A 1 -26.03 1.35 14.35
CA MET A 1 -25.50 0.07 14.89
C MET A 1 -24.36 -0.35 13.99
N THR A 2 -23.11 -0.25 14.46
CA THR A 2 -21.95 -0.78 13.74
C THR A 2 -21.97 -2.31 13.86
N THR A 3 -22.04 -3.00 12.73
CA THR A 3 -21.91 -4.46 12.66
C THR A 3 -20.50 -4.84 13.11
N ARG A 4 -20.40 -5.62 14.20
CA ARG A 4 -19.12 -6.17 14.65
C ARG A 4 -18.60 -7.15 13.60
N HIS A 5 -17.41 -6.94 13.08
CA HIS A 5 -16.76 -7.92 12.21
C HIS A 5 -16.04 -8.96 13.06
N PRO A 6 -16.32 -10.27 12.86
CA PRO A 6 -15.54 -11.31 13.50
C PRO A 6 -14.13 -11.39 12.91
N LEU A 7 -13.19 -11.96 13.66
CA LEU A 7 -11.92 -12.39 13.10
C LEU A 7 -12.15 -13.47 12.04
N PRO A 8 -11.43 -13.46 10.90
CA PRO A 8 -11.42 -14.59 9.99
C PRO A 8 -10.94 -15.86 10.66
N THR A 9 -11.30 -17.00 10.08
CA THR A 9 -10.86 -18.30 10.57
C THR A 9 -9.33 -18.38 10.63
N ARG A 10 -8.79 -18.83 11.77
CA ARG A 10 -7.36 -18.94 12.12
C ARG A 10 -6.62 -17.62 12.36
N TRP A 11 -7.27 -16.47 12.19
CA TRP A 11 -6.66 -15.20 12.56
C TRP A 11 -6.61 -15.06 14.08
N ALA A 12 -5.73 -14.19 14.55
CA ALA A 12 -5.53 -13.96 15.96
C ALA A 12 -5.19 -12.48 16.22
N ILE A 13 -5.32 -12.07 17.48
CA ILE A 13 -4.78 -10.81 17.96
C ILE A 13 -3.74 -11.14 19.03
N ASN A 14 -2.50 -10.73 18.80
CA ASN A 14 -1.50 -10.71 19.86
C ASN A 14 -1.67 -9.40 20.66
N VAL A 15 -1.73 -9.54 21.98
CA VAL A 15 -1.75 -8.44 22.93
C VAL A 15 -0.40 -8.41 23.60
N HIS A 16 0.41 -7.41 23.28
CA HIS A 16 1.74 -7.19 23.85
C HIS A 16 1.72 -5.94 24.75
N PRO A 17 1.65 -6.10 26.08
CA PRO A 17 1.71 -4.99 27.02
C PRO A 17 3.11 -4.37 27.10
N VAL A 18 3.18 -3.04 27.04
CA VAL A 18 4.40 -2.23 27.25
C VAL A 18 4.05 -1.08 28.18
N ALA A 19 4.55 -1.14 29.43
CA ALA A 19 4.26 -0.15 30.48
C ALA A 19 2.74 0.05 30.68
N ASN A 20 2.20 1.23 30.37
CA ASN A 20 0.78 1.57 30.46
C ASN A 20 0.05 1.49 29.12
N LEU A 21 0.55 0.69 28.18
CA LEU A 21 0.01 0.54 26.83
C LEU A 21 -0.10 -0.95 26.49
N ALA A 22 -1.16 -1.34 25.79
CA ALA A 22 -1.25 -2.61 25.09
C ALA A 22 -1.10 -2.35 23.59
N ILE A 23 -0.12 -3.01 22.98
CA ILE A 23 0.04 -3.08 21.53
C ILE A 23 -0.79 -4.29 21.08
N LEU A 24 -1.75 -4.03 20.20
CA LEU A 24 -2.63 -5.04 19.61
C LEU A 24 -2.15 -5.31 18.19
N THR A 25 -1.71 -6.52 17.91
CA THR A 25 -1.24 -6.91 16.58
C THR A 25 -2.21 -7.91 15.97
N LEU A 26 -2.83 -7.55 14.85
CA LEU A 26 -3.68 -8.43 14.07
C LEU A 26 -2.79 -9.38 13.26
N LEU A 27 -2.98 -10.68 13.46
CA LEU A 27 -2.24 -11.75 12.79
C LEU A 27 -3.19 -12.55 11.91
N ASP A 28 -2.75 -12.90 10.71
CA ASP A 28 -3.50 -13.79 9.84
C ASP A 28 -3.35 -15.28 10.21
N GLY A 29 -3.96 -16.15 9.41
CA GLY A 29 -3.93 -17.60 9.63
C GLY A 29 -2.54 -18.26 9.53
N ASP A 30 -1.56 -17.55 8.97
CA ASP A 30 -0.16 -17.99 8.86
C ASP A 30 0.73 -17.32 9.93
N GLY A 31 0.14 -16.47 10.79
CA GLY A 31 0.84 -15.70 11.81
C GLY A 31 1.52 -14.44 11.27
N ALA A 32 1.23 -14.04 10.03
CA ALA A 32 1.79 -12.81 9.48
C ALA A 32 1.07 -11.58 10.04
N HIS A 33 1.84 -10.55 10.36
CA HIS A 33 1.31 -9.27 10.84
C HIS A 33 0.53 -8.55 9.73
N ARG A 34 -0.71 -8.15 10.05
CA ARG A 34 -1.62 -7.42 9.15
C ARG A 34 -1.91 -5.99 9.56
N ASP A 35 -2.06 -5.72 10.86
CA ASP A 35 -2.30 -4.36 11.35
C ASP A 35 -1.91 -4.22 12.84
N THR A 36 -1.66 -2.99 13.30
CA THR A 36 -1.34 -2.69 14.70
C THR A 36 -2.27 -1.61 15.25
N GLY A 37 -2.87 -1.90 16.41
CA GLY A 37 -3.62 -0.96 17.22
C GLY A 37 -2.95 -0.71 18.58
N PHE A 38 -3.36 0.36 19.24
CA PHE A 38 -2.85 0.74 20.55
C PHE A 38 -4.01 0.99 21.52
N HIS A 39 -3.86 0.54 22.75
CA HIS A 39 -4.85 0.75 23.81
C HIS A 39 -4.16 1.14 25.12
N PRO A 40 -4.51 2.27 25.75
CA PRO A 40 -3.95 2.64 27.05
C PRO A 40 -4.45 1.69 28.14
N LEU A 41 -3.55 1.16 28.95
CA LEU A 41 -3.90 0.31 30.08
C LEU A 41 -4.11 1.15 31.35
N THR A 42 -5.16 0.86 32.11
CA THR A 42 -5.42 1.51 33.40
C THR A 42 -4.41 1.09 34.47
N ALA A 43 -3.95 -0.17 34.43
CA ALA A 43 -2.87 -0.69 35.25
C ALA A 43 -1.84 -1.39 34.34
N PRO A 44 -0.54 -1.29 34.64
CA PRO A 44 0.46 -1.96 33.84
C PRO A 44 0.23 -3.47 33.89
N ASP A 45 0.07 -4.07 32.72
CA ASP A 45 0.17 -5.51 32.50
C ASP A 45 1.54 -5.80 31.89
N THR A 46 2.03 -7.02 32.09
CA THR A 46 3.30 -7.50 31.56
C THR A 46 3.14 -8.81 30.80
N THR A 47 1.93 -9.38 30.77
CA THR A 47 1.70 -10.70 30.20
C THR A 47 1.25 -10.59 28.75
N GLU A 48 2.18 -10.92 27.85
CA GLU A 48 1.83 -11.13 26.45
C GLU A 48 0.92 -12.35 26.31
N HIS A 49 -0.13 -12.21 25.51
CA HIS A 49 -1.02 -13.31 25.18
C HIS A 49 -1.61 -13.13 23.78
N THR A 50 -2.02 -14.24 23.17
CA THR A 50 -2.66 -14.25 21.86
C THR A 50 -4.08 -14.77 22.01
N VAL A 51 -5.03 -14.05 21.44
CA VAL A 51 -6.45 -14.42 21.42
C VAL A 51 -6.89 -14.80 20.02
N HIS A 52 -7.74 -15.82 19.92
CA HIS A 52 -8.32 -16.29 18.66
C HIS A 52 -9.78 -15.84 18.49
N THR A 53 -10.38 -15.35 19.57
CA THR A 53 -11.72 -14.75 19.58
C THR A 53 -11.74 -13.51 20.46
N LEU A 54 -12.60 -12.53 20.14
CA LEU A 54 -12.72 -11.31 20.96
C LEU A 54 -13.30 -11.58 22.36
N ASP A 55 -14.02 -12.69 22.53
CA ASP A 55 -14.61 -13.08 23.81
C ASP A 55 -13.56 -13.53 24.84
N GLU A 56 -12.38 -13.95 24.39
CA GLU A 56 -11.22 -14.26 25.25
C GLU A 56 -10.64 -13.00 25.94
N ILE A 57 -10.87 -11.81 25.37
CA ILE A 57 -10.46 -10.55 26.00
C ILE A 57 -11.50 -10.17 27.05
N THR A 58 -11.18 -10.31 28.34
CA THR A 58 -12.13 -10.03 29.43
C THR A 58 -12.36 -8.55 29.69
N ASP A 59 -11.35 -7.70 29.42
CA ASP A 59 -11.45 -6.25 29.54
C ASP A 59 -12.35 -5.68 28.42
N PRO A 60 -13.50 -5.05 28.75
CA PRO A 60 -14.41 -4.50 27.75
C PRO A 60 -13.81 -3.39 26.88
N GLU A 61 -12.93 -2.55 27.45
CA GLU A 61 -12.32 -1.44 26.70
C GLU A 61 -11.23 -1.94 25.75
N LEU A 62 -10.40 -2.88 26.23
CA LEU A 62 -9.42 -3.56 25.39
C LEU A 62 -10.11 -4.33 24.26
N ARG A 63 -11.21 -5.03 24.55
CA ARG A 63 -12.04 -5.73 23.55
C ARG A 63 -12.60 -4.75 22.52
N ALA A 64 -13.05 -3.56 22.93
CA ALA A 64 -13.54 -2.54 22.02
C ALA A 64 -12.41 -1.97 21.13
N SER A 65 -11.20 -1.81 21.67
CA SER A 65 -10.01 -1.44 20.87
C SER A 65 -9.61 -2.53 19.88
N ALA A 66 -9.67 -3.81 20.28
CA ALA A 66 -9.42 -4.95 19.39
C ALA A 66 -10.48 -5.03 18.27
N GLN A 67 -11.76 -4.81 18.58
CA GLN A 67 -12.80 -4.70 17.56
C GLN A 67 -12.54 -3.54 16.60
N ARG A 68 -12.10 -2.38 17.12
CA ARG A 68 -11.77 -1.22 16.27
C ARG A 68 -10.61 -1.52 15.34
N LEU A 69 -9.58 -2.23 15.80
CA LEU A 69 -8.47 -2.68 14.96
C LEU A 69 -8.98 -3.54 13.80
N ILE A 70 -9.84 -4.53 14.07
CA ILE A 70 -10.45 -5.38 13.04
C ILE A 70 -11.29 -4.55 12.07
N ASP A 71 -12.14 -3.67 12.58
CA ASP A 71 -13.02 -2.84 11.75
C ASP A 71 -12.20 -1.90 10.85
N THR A 72 -11.15 -1.27 11.39
CA THR A 72 -10.23 -0.43 10.62
C THR A 72 -9.50 -1.23 9.55
N PHE A 73 -9.00 -2.43 9.87
CA PHE A 73 -8.35 -3.31 8.90
C PHE A 73 -9.29 -3.64 7.71
N TYR A 74 -10.54 -4.03 7.99
CA TYR A 74 -11.52 -4.33 6.94
C TYR A 74 -11.88 -3.10 6.11
N GLN A 75 -12.05 -1.95 6.76
CA GLN A 75 -12.32 -0.68 6.05
C GLN A 75 -11.17 -0.29 5.13
N ARG A 76 -9.93 -0.36 5.62
CA ARG A 76 -8.72 -0.08 4.83
C ARG A 76 -8.60 -1.04 3.65
N THR A 77 -8.83 -2.34 3.88
CA THR A 77 -8.80 -3.37 2.83
C THR A 77 -9.87 -3.13 1.77
N ALA A 78 -11.11 -2.84 2.17
CA ALA A 78 -12.19 -2.54 1.24
C ALA A 78 -11.93 -1.26 0.43
N GLN A 79 -11.35 -0.24 1.06
CA GLN A 79 -10.97 1.00 0.37
C GLN A 79 -9.83 0.77 -0.63
N ALA A 80 -8.79 0.03 -0.25
CA ALA A 80 -7.70 -0.34 -1.14
C ALA A 80 -8.19 -1.16 -2.34
N GLN A 81 -9.10 -2.12 -2.11
CA GLN A 81 -9.73 -2.88 -3.18
C GLN A 81 -10.55 -1.98 -4.12
N ALA A 82 -11.38 -1.10 -3.58
CA ALA A 82 -12.19 -0.19 -4.39
C ALA A 82 -11.32 0.76 -5.25
N ASN A 83 -10.19 1.22 -4.70
CA ASN A 83 -9.24 2.05 -5.44
C ASN A 83 -8.50 1.26 -6.53
N ALA A 84 -8.10 0.01 -6.24
CA ALA A 84 -7.50 -0.89 -7.22
C ALA A 84 -8.47 -1.25 -8.36
N ASP A 85 -9.73 -1.53 -8.04
CA ASP A 85 -10.78 -1.78 -9.02
C ASP A 85 -11.04 -0.55 -9.91
N ALA A 86 -11.07 0.64 -9.29
CA ALA A 86 -11.20 1.90 -10.02
C ALA A 86 -10.02 2.15 -10.97
N PHE A 87 -8.79 1.86 -10.53
CA PHE A 87 -7.60 1.94 -11.37
C PHE A 87 -7.68 0.96 -12.56
N GLY A 88 -8.05 -0.30 -12.30
CA GLY A 88 -8.22 -1.32 -13.33
C GLY A 88 -9.30 -0.97 -14.36
N ALA A 89 -10.40 -0.34 -13.92
CA ALA A 89 -11.43 0.18 -14.81
C ALA A 89 -10.94 1.37 -15.66
N ALA A 90 -10.07 2.22 -15.12
CA ALA A 90 -9.48 3.35 -15.84
C ALA A 90 -8.41 2.91 -16.85
N VAL A 91 -7.71 1.80 -16.60
CA VAL A 91 -6.65 1.25 -17.45
C VAL A 91 -6.91 -0.22 -17.79
N PRO A 92 -7.95 -0.52 -18.61
CA PRO A 92 -8.38 -1.90 -18.86
C PRO A 92 -7.37 -2.74 -19.67
N ASP A 93 -6.47 -2.09 -20.39
CA ASP A 93 -5.39 -2.69 -21.20
C ASP A 93 -4.04 -2.71 -20.47
N GLN A 94 -4.05 -2.62 -19.14
CA GLN A 94 -2.86 -2.54 -18.29
C GLN A 94 -1.80 -3.60 -18.64
N GLU A 95 -2.17 -4.88 -18.76
CA GLU A 95 -1.19 -5.94 -19.06
C GLU A 95 -0.46 -5.71 -20.39
N HIS A 96 -1.18 -5.24 -21.40
CA HIS A 96 -0.59 -4.92 -22.70
C HIS A 96 0.38 -3.73 -22.60
N LEU A 97 -0.02 -2.66 -21.91
CA LEU A 97 0.81 -1.48 -21.69
C LEU A 97 2.08 -1.82 -20.90
N ILE A 98 1.98 -2.66 -19.87
CA ILE A 98 3.14 -3.15 -19.13
C ILE A 98 4.03 -4.03 -20.01
N GLY A 99 3.46 -4.90 -20.85
CA GLY A 99 4.21 -5.69 -21.81
C GLY A 99 5.03 -4.82 -22.77
N ARG A 100 4.44 -3.72 -23.26
CA ARG A 100 5.12 -2.75 -24.11
C ARG A 100 6.21 -1.98 -23.35
N LEU A 101 5.92 -1.48 -22.14
CA LEU A 101 6.92 -0.81 -21.31
C LEU A 101 8.13 -1.71 -21.01
N ARG A 102 7.91 -3.00 -20.72
CA ARG A 102 9.00 -3.97 -20.51
C ARG A 102 9.84 -4.19 -21.76
N SER A 103 9.22 -4.09 -22.93
CA SER A 103 9.93 -4.21 -24.22
C SER A 103 10.76 -2.96 -24.53
N ASP A 104 10.24 -1.77 -24.22
CA ASP A 104 10.94 -0.50 -24.43
C ASP A 104 12.06 -0.28 -23.39
N LEU A 105 11.83 -0.73 -22.16
CA LEU A 105 12.74 -0.59 -21.02
C LEU A 105 13.29 -1.96 -20.60
N LEU A 106 14.04 -2.60 -21.50
CA LEU A 106 14.65 -3.91 -21.22
C LEU A 106 15.49 -3.88 -19.94
N GLY A 107 15.23 -4.85 -19.05
CA GLY A 107 15.89 -4.98 -17.75
C GLY A 107 15.37 -4.05 -16.66
N SER A 108 14.31 -3.27 -16.92
CA SER A 108 13.62 -2.51 -15.89
C SER A 108 12.67 -3.40 -15.06
N THR A 109 12.45 -2.99 -13.82
CA THR A 109 11.37 -3.50 -12.97
C THR A 109 10.18 -2.56 -13.06
N ILE A 110 9.01 -3.12 -13.29
CA ILE A 110 7.73 -2.40 -13.29
C ILE A 110 6.83 -3.07 -12.27
N ASP A 111 6.44 -2.30 -11.27
CA ASP A 111 5.73 -2.79 -10.10
C ASP A 111 4.50 -1.93 -9.80
N PHE A 112 3.46 -2.59 -9.29
CA PHE A 112 2.27 -1.96 -8.76
C PHE A 112 2.15 -2.28 -7.28
N GLY A 113 2.15 -1.24 -6.46
CA GLY A 113 1.91 -1.34 -5.03
C GLY A 113 0.61 -0.67 -4.63
N ILE A 114 0.24 -0.83 -3.36
CA ILE A 114 -0.72 0.04 -2.69
C ILE A 114 0.07 0.95 -1.75
N ASP A 115 -0.17 2.26 -1.84
CA ASP A 115 0.32 3.20 -0.85
C ASP A 115 -0.38 2.97 0.49
N ASP A 116 0.36 2.75 1.57
CA ASP A 116 -0.24 2.39 2.87
C ASP A 116 -0.96 3.58 3.52
N GLU A 117 -0.62 4.83 3.20
CA GLU A 117 -1.30 6.00 3.75
C GLU A 117 -2.54 6.36 2.93
N ALA A 118 -2.38 6.51 1.61
CA ALA A 118 -3.44 6.90 0.69
C ALA A 118 -4.38 5.74 0.31
N LEU A 119 -3.95 4.49 0.47
CA LEU A 119 -4.65 3.28 0.06
C LEU A 119 -4.96 3.24 -1.44
N THR A 120 -4.12 3.87 -2.25
CA THR A 120 -4.27 3.97 -3.71
C THR A 120 -3.17 3.22 -4.43
N VAL A 121 -3.42 2.89 -5.70
CA VAL A 121 -2.43 2.20 -6.53
C VAL A 121 -1.23 3.11 -6.80
N VAL A 122 -0.03 2.56 -6.71
CA VAL A 122 1.21 3.25 -7.05
C VAL A 122 1.91 2.48 -8.15
N LEU A 123 2.28 3.17 -9.24
CA LEU A 123 3.12 2.61 -10.29
C LEU A 123 4.58 2.98 -10.02
N LYS A 124 5.45 1.97 -9.93
CA LYS A 124 6.89 2.15 -9.77
C LYS A 124 7.64 1.59 -10.96
N LEU A 125 8.46 2.42 -11.58
CA LEU A 125 9.39 2.06 -12.65
C LEU A 125 10.81 2.17 -12.12
N THR A 126 11.60 1.09 -12.22
CA THR A 126 12.98 1.07 -11.73
C THR A 126 13.90 0.54 -12.82
N ALA A 127 14.95 1.30 -13.12
CA ALA A 127 15.92 0.94 -14.15
C ALA A 127 17.33 1.38 -13.74
N ALA A 128 18.34 0.65 -14.17
CA ALA A 128 19.75 0.98 -13.93
C ALA A 128 20.49 1.17 -15.26
N GLY A 129 21.67 1.80 -15.18
CA GLY A 129 22.57 1.95 -16.32
C GLY A 129 21.92 2.67 -17.51
N PRO A 130 22.14 2.20 -18.76
CA PRO A 130 21.55 2.82 -19.95
C PRO A 130 20.02 2.87 -19.92
N THR A 131 19.36 1.87 -19.32
CA THR A 131 17.90 1.81 -19.20
C THR A 131 17.37 2.90 -18.27
N ALA A 132 18.15 3.36 -17.28
CA ALA A 132 17.79 4.53 -16.46
C ALA A 132 17.68 5.80 -17.32
N GLY A 133 18.60 5.98 -18.28
CA GLY A 133 18.53 7.07 -19.26
C GLY A 133 17.32 6.96 -20.19
N ALA A 134 16.99 5.74 -20.64
CA ALA A 134 15.78 5.49 -21.43
C ALA A 134 14.49 5.79 -20.64
N LEU A 135 14.45 5.41 -19.35
CA LEU A 135 13.33 5.73 -18.47
C LEU A 135 13.19 7.25 -18.25
N LEU A 136 14.28 7.98 -18.03
CA LEU A 136 14.23 9.45 -17.96
C LEU A 136 13.70 10.08 -19.25
N ALA A 137 14.19 9.59 -20.41
CA ALA A 137 13.74 10.08 -21.70
C ALA A 137 12.24 9.84 -21.90
N LEU A 138 11.74 8.64 -21.57
CA LEU A 138 10.33 8.31 -21.62
C LEU A 138 9.48 9.24 -20.73
N VAL A 139 9.91 9.44 -19.48
CA VAL A 139 9.20 10.31 -18.53
C VAL A 139 9.28 11.79 -18.92
N ALA A 140 10.33 12.20 -19.62
CA ALA A 140 10.45 13.56 -20.16
C ALA A 140 9.54 13.81 -21.37
N LEU A 141 9.20 12.78 -22.14
CA LEU A 141 8.25 12.87 -23.26
C LEU A 141 6.81 12.99 -22.79
N TRP A 142 6.49 12.47 -21.60
CA TRP A 142 5.16 12.61 -21.03
C TRP A 142 4.87 14.09 -20.72
N PRO A 143 3.82 14.69 -21.31
CA PRO A 143 3.47 16.08 -21.07
C PRO A 143 3.07 16.25 -19.60
N ARG A 144 4.03 16.65 -18.77
CA ARG A 144 3.80 16.95 -17.35
C ARG A 144 2.68 17.98 -17.28
N THR A 145 1.62 17.67 -16.52
CA THR A 145 0.67 18.69 -16.12
C THR A 145 1.42 19.67 -15.21
N THR A 146 1.75 20.84 -15.78
CA THR A 146 2.31 22.06 -15.18
C THR A 146 3.76 22.01 -14.64
N SER A 147 4.66 22.60 -15.44
CA SER A 147 5.99 23.15 -15.12
C SER A 147 7.24 22.24 -15.38
N PRO A 148 8.21 22.70 -16.20
CA PRO A 148 9.33 21.88 -16.70
C PRO A 148 10.47 21.63 -15.69
N THR A 149 10.46 22.23 -14.50
CA THR A 149 11.58 22.18 -13.55
C THR A 149 11.28 21.43 -12.25
N SER A 150 10.03 21.01 -12.03
CA SER A 150 9.66 20.16 -10.90
C SER A 150 9.00 18.88 -11.44
N PRO A 151 9.20 17.71 -10.84
CA PRO A 151 8.24 16.63 -10.99
C PRO A 151 6.84 17.20 -10.68
N ALA A 152 5.83 16.81 -11.46
CA ALA A 152 4.46 17.15 -11.09
C ALA A 152 4.16 16.59 -9.70
N ASP A 153 3.42 17.32 -8.85
CA ASP A 153 2.95 16.80 -7.57
C ASP A 153 2.34 15.41 -7.78
N GLY A 154 2.83 14.39 -7.06
CA GLY A 154 2.40 12.99 -7.26
C GLY A 154 3.30 12.12 -8.14
N VAL A 155 4.42 12.67 -8.64
CA VAL A 155 5.49 11.90 -9.27
C VAL A 155 6.81 12.15 -8.56
N THR A 156 7.44 11.10 -8.06
CA THR A 156 8.75 11.20 -7.41
C THR A 156 9.81 10.50 -8.26
N GLN A 157 11.00 11.09 -8.31
CA GLN A 157 12.16 10.54 -9.01
C GLN A 157 13.31 10.44 -8.01
N ASN A 158 13.86 9.25 -7.87
CA ASN A 158 15.01 8.99 -7.02
C ASN A 158 16.11 8.32 -7.83
N LEU A 159 17.28 8.95 -7.90
CA LEU A 159 18.48 8.38 -8.48
C LEU A 159 19.41 7.99 -7.34
N ALA A 160 19.59 6.69 -7.14
CA ALA A 160 20.52 6.17 -6.14
C ALA A 160 21.97 6.33 -6.60
N ASP A 161 22.90 6.27 -5.65
CA ASP A 161 24.35 6.44 -5.88
C ASP A 161 24.94 5.39 -6.83
N ASP A 162 24.30 4.22 -6.94
CA ASP A 162 24.67 3.14 -7.86
C ASP A 162 24.17 3.37 -9.32
N GLY A 163 23.49 4.50 -9.56
CA GLY A 163 22.91 4.84 -10.85
C GLY A 163 21.55 4.19 -11.12
N THR A 164 20.92 3.57 -10.12
CA THR A 164 19.55 3.07 -10.23
C THR A 164 18.56 4.22 -10.13
N LEU A 165 17.77 4.40 -11.18
CA LEU A 165 16.66 5.35 -11.20
C LEU A 165 15.36 4.64 -10.82
N THR A 166 14.65 5.24 -9.88
CA THR A 166 13.27 4.89 -9.54
C THR A 166 12.36 6.07 -9.84
N VAL A 167 11.30 5.84 -10.59
CA VAL A 167 10.20 6.79 -10.81
C VAL A 167 8.92 6.20 -10.25
N THR A 168 8.27 6.93 -9.37
CA THR A 168 7.04 6.51 -8.71
C THR A 168 5.92 7.47 -9.07
N PHE A 169 4.77 6.94 -9.47
CA PHE A 169 3.57 7.69 -9.78
C PHE A 169 2.48 7.31 -8.78
N ASP A 170 1.83 8.30 -8.17
CA ASP A 170 0.54 8.07 -7.51
C ASP A 170 -0.51 7.57 -8.51
N GLN A 171 -1.64 7.09 -8.01
CA GLN A 171 -2.67 6.49 -8.85
C GLN A 171 -3.13 7.40 -10.00
N ARG A 172 -3.41 8.67 -9.71
CA ARG A 172 -3.92 9.61 -10.71
C ARG A 172 -2.89 9.87 -11.80
N HIS A 173 -1.62 9.96 -11.43
CA HIS A 173 -0.53 10.18 -12.36
C HIS A 173 -0.18 8.91 -13.13
N ALA A 174 -0.29 7.73 -12.51
CA ALA A 174 -0.17 6.45 -13.19
C ALA A 174 -1.27 6.28 -14.26
N GLU A 175 -2.53 6.59 -13.94
CA GLU A 175 -3.65 6.56 -14.90
C GLU A 175 -3.38 7.48 -16.11
N LYS A 176 -2.97 8.73 -15.85
CA LYS A 176 -2.64 9.70 -16.90
C LYS A 176 -1.41 9.28 -17.72
N PHE A 177 -0.37 8.77 -17.06
CA PHE A 177 0.86 8.31 -17.71
C PHE A 177 0.56 7.14 -18.63
N LEU A 178 -0.13 6.11 -18.14
CA LEU A 178 -0.49 4.93 -18.93
C LEU A 178 -1.48 5.27 -20.05
N THR A 179 -2.41 6.20 -19.81
CA THR A 179 -3.32 6.69 -20.84
C THR A 179 -2.58 7.42 -21.96
N TRP A 180 -1.68 8.34 -21.62
CA TRP A 180 -0.83 8.99 -22.62
C TRP A 180 0.07 7.99 -23.33
N TYR A 181 0.67 7.07 -22.58
CA TYR A 181 1.60 6.08 -23.11
C TYR A 181 0.88 5.24 -24.14
N ARG A 182 -0.36 4.78 -23.88
CA ARG A 182 -1.20 4.02 -24.83
C ARG A 182 -1.20 4.62 -26.25
N ASP A 183 -1.32 5.94 -26.34
CA ASP A 183 -1.39 6.68 -27.61
C ASP A 183 -0.02 6.97 -28.25
N GLN A 184 1.08 6.59 -27.60
CA GLN A 184 2.43 6.73 -28.16
C GLN A 184 2.72 5.63 -29.20
N PRO A 185 3.40 6.00 -30.31
CA PRO A 185 3.79 5.07 -31.37
C PRO A 185 4.84 4.06 -30.93
#